data_AF-A0A6L8BCA9-F1
#
_entry.id   AF-A0A6L8BCA9-F1
#
_cell.length_a   1.000
_cell.length_b   1.000
_cell.length_c   1.000
_cell.angle_alpha   90.00
_cell.angle_beta   90.00
_cell.angle_gamma   90.00
#
_symmetry.space_group_name_H-M   'P 1'
#
loop_
_entity.id
_entity.type
_entity.pdbx_description
1 polymer ?
#
loop_
_entity_poly.entity_id
_entity_poly.type
_entity_poly.pdbx_seq_one_letter_code
_entity_poly.pdbx_strand_id
1 'polypeptide(L)'
;MAPGDHSLPIQSGSGFHIIRLNEVRGVEPVLEDQMRIRHILLRPNELMDAPAVRQRLTGLRDDILAGDEFAAVARSVSEDPVSAADGGDLGWTPRGVFVPEFEQVIDTLEIGQLSLPFETRYGWHIAELLETRTHDTTDEVRELQCVERVRASKMEEEQMLWLRRLRDEAFVEIRL
;
A
#
# COMPACT_ATOMS: atom_id res chain seq x y z
N MET A 1 4.84 -31.36 12.73
CA MET A 1 5.29 -32.54 11.95
C MET A 1 6.56 -32.14 11.24
N ALA A 2 7.58 -32.98 11.27
CA ALA A 2 8.78 -32.81 10.45
C ALA A 2 8.53 -33.37 9.04
N PRO A 3 9.27 -32.92 8.00
CA PRO A 3 9.27 -33.58 6.70
C PRO A 3 9.51 -35.09 6.84
N GLY A 4 8.63 -35.89 6.25
CA GLY A 4 8.62 -37.35 6.38
C GLY A 4 7.55 -37.89 7.33
N ASP A 5 7.04 -37.09 8.27
CA ASP A 5 6.04 -37.51 9.25
C ASP A 5 4.64 -37.67 8.65
N HIS A 6 3.82 -38.49 9.29
CA HIS A 6 2.39 -38.67 8.99
C HIS A 6 1.53 -38.12 10.13
N SER A 7 0.37 -37.55 9.80
CA SER A 7 -0.62 -37.12 10.79
C SER A 7 -1.30 -38.34 11.42
N LEU A 8 -1.92 -38.13 12.58
CA LEU A 8 -2.94 -39.07 13.04
C LEU A 8 -4.13 -39.07 12.07
N PRO A 9 -4.96 -40.13 12.03
CA PRO A 9 -6.17 -40.15 11.22
C PRO A 9 -7.11 -38.99 11.61
N ILE A 10 -7.40 -38.11 10.64
CA ILE A 10 -8.28 -36.96 10.79
C ILE A 10 -9.64 -37.33 10.22
N GLN A 11 -10.69 -37.24 11.02
CA GLN A 11 -12.06 -37.50 10.57
C GLN A 11 -12.65 -36.24 9.90
N SER A 12 -13.19 -36.38 8.70
CA SER A 12 -13.96 -35.35 7.98
C SER A 12 -15.27 -35.92 7.44
N GLY A 13 -16.12 -35.08 6.85
CA GLY A 13 -17.40 -35.49 6.27
C GLY A 13 -17.31 -36.56 5.17
N SER A 14 -16.12 -36.79 4.60
CA SER A 14 -15.87 -37.81 3.58
C SER A 14 -15.16 -39.08 4.08
N GLY A 15 -14.82 -39.17 5.37
CA GLY A 15 -14.14 -40.33 5.96
C GLY A 15 -12.91 -39.95 6.79
N PHE A 16 -11.88 -40.81 6.79
CA PHE A 16 -10.63 -40.57 7.52
C PHE A 16 -9.50 -40.22 6.55
N HIS A 17 -8.74 -39.19 6.90
CA HIS A 17 -7.61 -38.67 6.13
C HIS A 17 -6.31 -38.84 6.93
N ILE A 18 -5.24 -39.30 6.29
CA ILE A 18 -3.88 -39.29 6.86
C ILE A 18 -3.02 -38.45 5.92
N ILE A 19 -2.35 -37.44 6.48
CA ILE A 19 -1.55 -36.49 5.71
C ILE A 19 -0.08 -36.80 5.96
N ARG A 20 0.71 -36.98 4.89
CA ARG A 20 2.17 -37.03 4.98
C ARG A 20 2.76 -35.66 4.66
N LEU A 21 3.59 -35.14 5.54
CA LEU A 21 4.33 -33.91 5.25
C LEU A 21 5.54 -34.26 4.39
N ASN A 22 5.46 -34.03 3.08
CA ASN A 22 6.54 -34.37 2.17
C ASN A 22 7.75 -33.44 2.36
N GLU A 23 7.50 -32.14 2.40
CA GLU A 23 8.50 -31.10 2.59
C GLU A 23 7.85 -29.86 3.23
N VAL A 24 8.64 -29.08 3.95
CA VAL A 24 8.28 -27.72 4.35
C VAL A 24 9.17 -26.81 3.54
N ARG A 25 8.61 -26.15 2.54
CA ARG A 25 9.31 -25.02 1.90
C ARG A 25 9.11 -23.80 2.79
N GLY A 26 10.22 -23.14 3.15
CA GLY A 26 10.14 -21.83 3.77
C GLY A 26 9.42 -20.87 2.82
N VAL A 27 8.71 -19.90 3.39
CA VAL A 27 8.22 -18.76 2.60
C VAL A 27 9.47 -17.99 2.16
N GLU A 28 9.57 -17.68 0.87
CA GLU A 28 10.63 -16.79 0.38
C GLU A 28 10.45 -15.44 1.07
N PRO A 29 11.50 -14.87 1.68
CA PRO A 29 11.37 -13.61 2.38
C PRO A 29 10.88 -12.54 1.41
N VAL A 30 9.79 -11.89 1.79
CA VAL A 30 9.24 -10.77 1.04
C VAL A 30 9.92 -9.51 1.56
N LEU A 31 11.01 -9.16 0.89
CA LEU A 31 11.74 -7.93 1.17
C LEU A 31 11.15 -6.81 0.32
N GLU A 32 10.75 -5.73 0.96
CA GLU A 32 10.14 -4.57 0.31
C GLU A 32 10.99 -3.32 0.59
N ASP A 33 11.39 -2.64 -0.48
CA ASP A 33 12.07 -1.35 -0.37
C ASP A 33 11.03 -0.24 -0.13
N GLN A 34 11.18 0.42 1.02
CA GLN A 34 10.32 1.50 1.47
C GLN A 34 11.11 2.80 1.57
N MET A 35 10.42 3.90 1.32
CA MET A 35 10.95 5.25 1.42
C MET A 35 10.05 6.06 2.35
N ARG A 36 10.67 6.95 3.13
CA ARG A 36 9.96 7.94 3.92
C ARG A 36 10.19 9.29 3.28
N ILE A 37 9.10 9.93 2.88
CA ILE A 37 9.12 11.17 2.11
C ILE A 37 8.16 12.16 2.76
N ARG A 38 8.52 13.44 2.70
CA ARG A 38 7.57 14.52 2.97
C ARG A 38 7.42 15.43 1.76
N HIS A 39 6.23 16.00 1.57
CA HIS A 39 5.95 16.89 0.45
C HIS A 39 5.05 18.08 0.82
N ILE A 40 5.08 19.10 -0.03
CA ILE A 40 4.15 20.22 -0.01
C ILE A 40 3.51 20.28 -1.39
N LEU A 41 2.17 20.25 -1.43
CA LEU A 41 1.39 20.32 -2.65
C LEU A 41 0.67 21.67 -2.75
N LEU A 42 0.74 22.32 -3.91
CA LEU A 42 -0.09 23.49 -4.26
C LEU A 42 -0.76 23.27 -5.62
N ARG A 43 -2.03 23.65 -5.75
CA ARG A 43 -2.78 23.51 -7.01
C ARG A 43 -2.99 24.86 -7.68
N PRO A 44 -2.81 24.94 -9.01
CA PRO A 44 -3.27 26.10 -9.76
C PRO A 44 -4.77 26.32 -9.57
N ASN A 45 -5.16 27.57 -9.43
CA ASN A 45 -6.56 27.99 -9.27
C ASN A 45 -6.79 29.32 -10.02
N GLU A 46 -7.99 29.89 -9.93
CA GLU A 46 -8.34 31.14 -10.64
C GLU A 46 -7.47 32.35 -10.21
N LEU A 47 -6.87 32.30 -9.01
CA LEU A 47 -6.03 33.36 -8.45
C LEU A 47 -4.54 33.14 -8.72
N MET A 48 -4.12 31.88 -8.88
CA MET A 48 -2.73 31.49 -9.07
C MET A 48 -2.62 30.49 -10.22
N ASP A 49 -2.04 30.94 -11.34
CA ASP A 49 -1.72 30.07 -12.46
C ASP A 49 -0.50 29.17 -12.16
N ALA A 50 -0.23 28.19 -13.02
CA ALA A 50 0.87 27.25 -12.81
C ALA A 50 2.25 27.94 -12.64
N PRO A 51 2.61 28.98 -13.44
CA PRO A 51 3.83 29.75 -13.19
C PRO A 51 3.88 30.42 -11.81
N ALA A 52 2.78 31.02 -11.35
CA ALA A 52 2.73 31.65 -10.03
C ALA A 52 2.83 30.61 -8.89
N VAL A 53 2.19 29.45 -9.04
CA VAL A 53 2.30 28.34 -8.08
C VAL A 53 3.74 27.84 -8.01
N ARG A 54 4.38 27.61 -9.17
CA ARG A 54 5.78 27.22 -9.23
C ARG A 54 6.69 28.22 -8.54
N GLN A 55 6.52 29.52 -8.81
CA GLN A 55 7.31 30.58 -8.18
C GLN A 55 7.12 30.61 -6.67
N ARG A 56 5.88 30.41 -6.19
CA ARG A 56 5.58 30.33 -4.76
C ARG A 56 6.29 29.14 -4.11
N LEU A 57 6.24 27.96 -4.72
CA LEU A 57 6.97 26.78 -4.22
C LEU A 57 8.48 26.97 -4.22
N THR A 58 9.04 27.66 -5.22
CA THR A 58 10.47 28.02 -5.22
C THR A 58 10.81 28.90 -4.01
N GLY A 59 9.99 29.92 -3.71
CA GLY A 59 10.20 30.77 -2.53
C GLY A 59 10.15 29.97 -1.22
N LEU A 60 9.12 29.14 -1.06
CA LEU A 60 8.98 28.27 0.13
C LEU A 60 10.17 27.32 0.30
N ARG A 61 10.66 26.77 -0.82
CA ARG A 61 11.86 25.93 -0.82
C ARG A 61 13.08 26.69 -0.34
N ASP A 62 13.29 27.92 -0.81
CA ASP A 62 14.44 28.74 -0.41
C ASP A 62 14.36 29.13 1.07
N ASP A 63 13.16 29.41 1.60
CA ASP A 63 12.93 29.66 3.02
C ASP A 63 13.26 28.42 3.88
N ILE A 64 12.82 27.23 3.44
CA ILE A 64 13.14 25.96 4.11
C ILE A 64 14.66 25.71 4.10
N LEU A 65 15.35 25.98 2.98
CA LEU A 65 16.80 25.88 2.90
C LEU A 65 17.53 26.91 3.77
N ALA A 66 16.91 28.06 4.04
CA ALA A 66 17.43 29.08 4.95
C ALA A 66 17.24 28.73 6.44
N GLY A 67 16.44 27.71 6.75
CA GLY A 67 16.26 27.18 8.10
C GLY A 67 14.82 27.14 8.60
N ASP A 68 13.83 27.51 7.78
CA ASP A 68 12.43 27.39 8.16
C ASP A 68 12.01 25.91 8.29
N GLU A 69 11.14 25.64 9.26
CA GLU A 69 10.69 24.28 9.54
C GLU A 69 9.72 23.79 8.45
N PHE A 70 10.14 22.81 7.65
CA PHE A 70 9.31 22.21 6.59
C PHE A 70 7.91 21.84 7.08
N ALA A 71 7.82 21.23 8.26
CA ALA A 71 6.55 20.78 8.82
C ALA A 71 5.58 21.95 9.11
N ALA A 72 6.09 23.10 9.57
CA ALA A 72 5.29 24.29 9.80
C ALA A 72 4.79 24.88 8.47
N VAL A 73 5.67 24.96 7.46
CA VAL A 73 5.31 25.39 6.11
C VAL A 73 4.23 24.46 5.54
N ALA A 74 4.44 23.14 5.57
CA ALA A 74 3.50 22.17 5.06
C ALA A 74 2.12 22.26 5.72
N ARG A 75 2.04 22.38 7.04
CA ARG A 75 0.76 22.57 7.76
C ARG A 75 0.02 23.84 7.34
N SER A 76 0.77 24.89 7.01
CA SER A 76 0.20 26.20 6.70
C SER A 76 -0.27 26.34 5.26
N VAL A 77 0.44 25.73 4.31
CA VAL A 77 0.21 25.97 2.88
C VAL A 77 -0.11 24.73 2.06
N SER A 78 0.23 23.52 2.51
CA SER A 78 0.02 22.33 1.69
C SER A 78 -1.47 22.06 1.50
N GLU A 79 -1.87 21.85 0.25
CA GLU A 79 -3.24 21.52 -0.13
C GLU A 79 -3.53 20.02 -0.16
N ASP A 80 -2.58 19.20 0.32
CA ASP A 80 -2.80 17.77 0.53
C ASP A 80 -3.46 17.52 1.89
N PRO A 81 -4.76 17.15 1.94
CA PRO A 81 -5.47 16.96 3.21
C PRO A 81 -4.95 15.77 4.03
N VAL A 82 -4.24 14.83 3.40
CA VAL A 82 -3.76 13.61 4.06
C VAL A 82 -2.49 13.88 4.84
N SER A 83 -1.52 14.57 4.23
CA SER A 83 -0.19 14.78 4.84
C SER A 83 0.00 16.15 5.47
N ALA A 84 -0.76 17.18 5.06
CA ALA A 84 -0.52 18.55 5.52
C ALA A 84 -0.55 18.68 7.06
N ALA A 85 -1.50 18.04 7.72
CA ALA A 85 -1.63 18.06 9.18
C ALA A 85 -0.39 17.49 9.89
N ASP A 86 0.21 16.45 9.32
CA ASP A 86 1.42 15.79 9.84
C ASP A 86 2.72 16.42 9.31
N GLY A 87 2.65 17.67 8.81
CA GLY A 87 3.83 18.38 8.33
C GLY A 87 4.32 17.91 6.96
N GLY A 88 3.41 17.35 6.16
CA GLY A 88 3.69 16.84 4.81
C GLY A 88 4.26 15.44 4.78
N ASP A 89 4.41 14.75 5.92
CA ASP A 89 4.93 13.37 5.99
C ASP A 89 3.94 12.38 5.37
N LEU A 90 4.42 11.58 4.41
CA LEU A 90 3.66 10.50 3.77
C LEU A 90 3.90 9.14 4.43
N GLY A 91 4.75 9.08 5.46
CA GLY A 91 5.11 7.86 6.15
C GLY A 91 6.00 6.93 5.31
N TRP A 92 6.18 5.71 5.81
CA TRP A 92 6.91 4.66 5.10
C TRP A 92 6.05 4.10 3.98
N THR A 93 6.46 4.34 2.75
CA THR A 93 5.72 3.94 1.56
C THR A 93 6.60 3.05 0.67
N PRO A 94 6.08 1.92 0.16
CA PRO A 94 6.78 1.10 -0.83
C PRO A 94 7.07 1.86 -2.12
N ARG A 95 8.16 1.50 -2.80
CA ARG A 95 8.42 1.95 -4.18
C ARG A 95 7.30 1.46 -5.11
N GLY A 96 6.84 2.30 -6.04
CA GLY A 96 5.81 1.99 -7.04
C GLY A 96 4.38 2.40 -6.64
N VAL A 97 4.19 3.02 -5.48
CA VAL A 97 2.87 3.46 -4.99
C VAL A 97 2.52 4.87 -5.47
N PHE A 98 3.52 5.73 -5.70
CA PHE A 98 3.26 7.10 -6.13
C PHE A 98 3.08 7.20 -7.65
N VAL A 99 2.65 8.36 -8.12
CA VAL A 99 2.55 8.62 -9.56
C VAL A 99 3.94 8.68 -10.19
N PRO A 100 4.11 8.22 -11.44
CA PRO A 100 5.43 8.10 -12.07
C PRO A 100 6.22 9.42 -12.07
N GLU A 101 5.55 10.55 -12.23
CA GLU A 101 6.19 11.88 -12.24
C GLU A 101 6.77 12.24 -10.87
N PHE A 102 6.12 11.80 -9.80
CA PHE A 102 6.60 12.01 -8.43
C PHE A 102 7.76 11.07 -8.11
N GLU A 103 7.64 9.79 -8.44
CA GLU A 103 8.69 8.80 -8.19
C GLU A 103 9.98 9.13 -8.91
N GLN A 104 9.90 9.56 -10.18
CA GLN A 104 11.08 9.96 -10.95
C GLN A 104 11.87 11.08 -10.27
N VAL A 105 11.20 12.02 -9.61
CA VAL A 105 11.89 13.08 -8.86
C VAL A 105 12.50 12.51 -7.59
N ILE A 106 11.75 11.76 -6.80
CA ILE A 106 12.26 11.16 -5.54
C ILE A 106 13.47 10.26 -5.80
N ASP A 107 13.47 9.48 -6.88
CA ASP A 107 14.58 8.59 -7.25
C ASP A 107 15.88 9.34 -7.58
N THR A 108 15.80 10.64 -7.89
CA THR A 108 16.97 11.49 -8.11
C THR A 108 17.47 12.20 -6.86
N LEU A 109 16.73 12.13 -5.74
CA LEU A 109 17.08 12.81 -4.51
C LEU A 109 17.98 11.94 -3.63
N GLU A 110 18.97 12.58 -3.01
CA GLU A 110 19.71 12.03 -1.89
C GLU A 110 18.89 12.15 -0.59
N ILE A 111 19.23 11.34 0.41
CA ILE A 111 18.61 11.41 1.73
C ILE A 111 18.88 12.80 2.35
N GLY A 112 17.82 13.47 2.78
CA GLY A 112 17.81 14.85 3.28
C GLY A 112 17.76 15.92 2.18
N GLN A 113 17.72 15.55 0.90
CA GLN A 113 17.69 16.50 -0.19
C GLN A 113 16.26 16.96 -0.51
N LEU A 114 16.10 18.28 -0.60
CA LEU A 114 14.85 18.93 -1.02
C LEU A 114 14.85 19.17 -2.55
N SER A 115 13.80 18.68 -3.22
CA SER A 115 13.62 18.78 -4.67
C SER A 115 13.43 20.21 -5.16
N LEU A 116 13.60 20.42 -6.46
CA LEU A 116 13.02 21.59 -7.14
C LEU A 116 11.49 21.42 -7.27
N PRO A 117 10.71 22.50 -7.49
CA PRO A 117 9.29 22.37 -7.77
C PRO A 117 9.04 21.60 -9.06
N PHE A 118 8.18 20.58 -8.99
CA PHE A 118 7.82 19.73 -10.12
C PHE A 118 6.29 19.54 -10.19
N GLU A 119 5.80 19.19 -11.37
CA GLU A 119 4.37 19.04 -11.64
C GLU A 119 3.98 17.57 -11.69
N THR A 120 2.82 17.25 -11.13
CA THR A 120 2.13 15.97 -11.31
C THR A 120 0.67 16.23 -11.67
N ARG A 121 -0.09 15.16 -11.95
CA ARG A 121 -1.55 15.26 -12.15
C ARG A 121 -2.32 15.87 -10.98
N TYR A 122 -1.73 15.96 -9.79
CA TYR A 122 -2.36 16.51 -8.59
C TYR A 122 -2.03 17.98 -8.35
N GLY A 123 -1.09 18.57 -9.10
CA GLY A 123 -0.62 19.94 -8.92
C GLY A 123 0.90 19.99 -8.88
N TRP A 124 1.41 21.00 -8.18
CA TRP A 124 2.84 21.24 -8.07
C TRP A 124 3.35 20.86 -6.68
N HIS A 125 4.53 20.26 -6.65
CA HIS A 125 5.09 19.67 -5.45
C HIS A 125 6.53 20.14 -5.22
N ILE A 126 6.90 20.26 -3.96
CA ILE A 126 8.30 20.07 -3.51
C ILE A 126 8.32 18.89 -2.55
N ALA A 127 9.36 18.08 -2.63
CA ALA A 127 9.47 16.87 -1.83
C ALA A 127 10.88 16.68 -1.29
N GLU A 128 10.97 16.03 -0.14
CA GLU A 128 12.23 15.69 0.51
C GLU A 128 12.23 14.21 0.88
N LEU A 129 13.29 13.52 0.48
CA LEU A 129 13.53 12.14 0.85
C LEU A 129 14.14 12.12 2.25
N LEU A 130 13.42 11.61 3.25
CA LEU A 130 13.89 11.57 4.63
C LEU A 130 14.74 10.34 4.91
N GLU A 131 14.27 9.17 4.49
CA GLU A 131 14.93 7.89 4.77
C GLU A 131 14.55 6.84 3.72
N THR A 132 15.40 5.81 3.58
CA THR A 132 15.11 4.60 2.81
C THR A 132 15.43 3.36 3.66
N ARG A 133 14.64 2.31 3.52
CA ARG A 133 14.88 1.03 4.21
C ARG A 133 14.39 -0.15 3.37
N THR A 134 15.02 -1.29 3.55
CA THR A 134 14.46 -2.58 3.13
C THR A 134 13.77 -3.21 4.33
N HIS A 135 12.46 -3.44 4.22
CA HIS A 135 11.62 -3.99 5.28
C HIS A 135 11.20 -5.41 4.93
N ASP A 136 11.34 -6.34 5.89
CA ASP A 136 10.88 -7.71 5.74
C ASP A 136 9.39 -7.78 6.12
N THR A 137 8.53 -7.94 5.12
CA THR A 137 7.07 -8.01 5.28
C THR A 137 6.55 -9.45 5.20
N THR A 138 7.43 -10.45 5.33
CA THR A 138 7.07 -11.87 5.14
C THR A 138 5.94 -12.33 6.04
N ASP A 139 5.98 -11.96 7.33
CA ASP A 139 4.96 -12.38 8.29
C ASP A 139 3.60 -11.70 8.03
N GLU A 140 3.61 -10.44 7.63
CA GLU A 140 2.40 -9.66 7.31
C GLU A 140 1.73 -10.19 6.04
N VAL A 141 2.52 -10.46 5.00
CA VAL A 141 2.04 -11.09 3.77
C VAL A 141 1.49 -12.48 4.06
N ARG A 142 2.15 -13.26 4.93
CA ARG A 142 1.67 -14.59 5.33
C ARG A 142 0.34 -14.50 6.05
N GLU A 143 0.20 -13.59 7.01
CA GLU A 143 -1.04 -13.41 7.76
C GLU A 143 -2.19 -13.03 6.83
N LEU A 144 -1.97 -12.08 5.92
CA LEU A 144 -2.96 -11.68 4.93
C LEU A 144 -3.40 -12.86 4.05
N GLN A 145 -2.45 -13.65 3.54
CA GLN A 145 -2.73 -14.86 2.75
C GLN A 145 -3.52 -15.90 3.54
N CYS A 146 -3.20 -16.09 4.83
CA CYS A 146 -3.94 -17.00 5.70
C CYS A 146 -5.39 -16.55 5.87
N VAL A 147 -5.61 -15.26 6.15
CA VAL A 147 -6.96 -14.68 6.31
C VAL A 147 -7.77 -14.85 5.03
N GLU A 148 -7.21 -14.49 3.88
CA GLU A 148 -7.89 -14.62 2.58
C GLU A 148 -8.23 -16.08 2.26
N ARG A 149 -7.33 -17.03 2.56
CA ARG A 149 -7.59 -18.46 2.33
C ARG A 149 -8.70 -19.00 3.22
N VAL A 150 -8.73 -18.62 4.49
CA VAL A 150 -9.82 -19.01 5.41
C VAL A 150 -11.14 -18.41 4.95
N ARG A 151 -11.14 -17.13 4.56
CA ARG A 151 -12.32 -16.43 4.05
C ARG A 151 -12.87 -17.09 2.79
N ALA A 152 -12.01 -17.42 1.84
CA ALA A 152 -12.38 -18.11 0.61
C ALA A 152 -13.00 -19.49 0.90
N SER A 153 -12.39 -20.27 1.80
CA SER A 153 -12.91 -21.58 2.21
C SER A 153 -14.31 -21.48 2.84
N LYS A 154 -14.57 -20.44 3.64
CA LYS A 154 -15.89 -20.20 4.25
C LYS A 154 -16.92 -19.72 3.23
N MET A 155 -16.54 -18.86 2.30
CA MET A 155 -17.43 -18.41 1.22
C MET A 155 -17.86 -19.55 0.31
N GLU A 156 -16.95 -20.48 -0.04
CA GLU A 156 -17.27 -21.64 -0.88
C GLU A 156 -18.28 -22.58 -0.20
N GLU A 157 -18.09 -22.86 1.09
CA GLU A 157 -19.01 -23.69 1.90
C GLU A 157 -20.42 -23.08 1.94
N GLU A 158 -20.51 -21.79 2.27
CA GLU A 158 -21.79 -21.07 2.35
C GLU A 158 -22.46 -20.90 0.98
N GLN A 159 -21.69 -20.65 -0.09
CA GLN A 159 -22.21 -20.58 -1.45
C GLN A 159 -22.85 -21.89 -1.88
N MET A 160 -22.20 -23.03 -1.61
CA MET A 160 -22.80 -24.34 -1.91
C MET A 160 -24.08 -24.59 -1.10
N LEU A 161 -24.09 -24.26 0.19
CA LEU A 161 -25.29 -24.39 1.03
C LEU A 161 -26.41 -23.47 0.56
N TRP A 162 -26.08 -22.25 0.14
CA TRP A 162 -27.03 -21.29 -0.40
C TRP A 162 -27.62 -21.75 -1.74
N LEU A 163 -26.79 -22.20 -2.69
CA LEU A 163 -27.25 -22.73 -3.98
C LEU A 163 -28.15 -23.97 -3.80
N ARG A 164 -27.81 -24.84 -2.84
CA ARG A 164 -28.64 -26.02 -2.52
C ARG A 164 -30.01 -25.60 -1.99
N ARG A 165 -30.07 -24.67 -1.04
CA ARG A 165 -31.35 -24.12 -0.54
C ARG A 165 -32.16 -23.46 -1.66
N LEU A 166 -31.52 -22.64 -2.48
CA LEU A 166 -32.17 -21.96 -3.61
C LEU A 166 -32.79 -22.97 -4.58
N ARG A 167 -32.08 -24.04 -4.91
CA ARG A 167 -32.61 -25.13 -5.75
C ARG A 167 -33.79 -25.84 -5.09
N ASP A 168 -33.68 -26.15 -3.80
CA ASP A 168 -34.72 -26.90 -3.08
C ASP A 168 -36.00 -26.07 -2.86
N GLU A 169 -35.89 -24.72 -2.79
CA GLU A 169 -37.01 -23.78 -2.69
C GLU A 169 -37.59 -23.35 -4.06
N ALA A 170 -36.82 -23.48 -5.14
CA ALA A 170 -37.26 -23.10 -6.48
C ALA A 170 -38.17 -24.16 -7.10
N PHE A 171 -39.26 -23.71 -7.74
CA PHE A 171 -40.06 -24.57 -8.61
C PHE A 171 -39.35 -24.75 -9.95
N VAL A 172 -38.84 -25.95 -10.22
CA VAL A 172 -38.12 -26.30 -11.46
C VAL A 172 -38.86 -27.43 -12.19
N GLU A 173 -39.35 -27.17 -13.39
CA GLU A 173 -39.97 -28.17 -14.28
C GLU A 173 -38.95 -28.59 -15.36
N ILE A 174 -38.53 -29.86 -15.37
CA ILE A 174 -37.65 -30.42 -16.42
C ILE A 174 -38.53 -31.14 -17.45
N ARG A 175 -38.59 -30.63 -18.67
CA ARG A 175 -39.24 -31.32 -19.79
C ARG A 175 -38.22 -32.13 -20.58
N LEU A 176 -38.44 -33.44 -20.67
CA LEU A 176 -37.64 -34.42 -21.41
C LEU A 176 -38.17 -34.62 -22.82
#